data_AF-A0A517YS66-F1
#
_entry.id   AF-A0A517YS66-F1
#
_cell.length_a   1.000
_cell.length_b   1.000
_cell.length_c   1.000
_cell.angle_alpha   90.00
_cell.angle_beta   90.00
_cell.angle_gamma   90.00
#
_symmetry.space_group_name_H-M   'P 1'
#
loop_
_entity.id
_entity.type
_entity.pdbx_description
1 polymer ?
#
loop_
_entity_poly.entity_id
_entity_poly.type
_entity_poly.pdbx_seq_one_letter_code
_entity_poly.pdbx_strand_id
1 'polypeptide(L)'
;MSWYWACASGGCCAWIEATKCSGNQSDKRVFVHVDDLPEQVSIFNYGGVQYEHNDCWRIDPNGKRTFLPHGADMVKPSKYYECCQECEDDVDEPPSPGGPGGGGGAGGGGPGGGAGGGGGGGDPPDPGDPGSPETCGIKLQICSAHAGLWDGPDLYISCDSKPEQTQYVRIYGFCFKVPTGPEIDPVPDDAKFVYTGGSFEDCEACAYGKKAQLCPDQPPEAPEIWVRKQDLPGVPDDDQTFGFIYANYCYELRSSGPLELLPLDAFILNPHKQFDECSQCKQGIHAMPCPSEPEPLEQVWVSADELEGKSEVIYFRYKSQCFALDPTEEPSRIPFDASVIVPKDEFPDCPTCICGERSEEGDMGVKAHLCPRQNIDLAEDVWVLEEDLPDEPTYFRRSGNSGDQSSGGGGCYYVDPEDTPRDIPVGSIISRIDNTYENCHDCTTRGGSNNDGDDDEEDDTPPWWPPLPEENFYELNDCETGSGTDKWVRENHVCALFGVVPCDLRGLVFLASDGHCYEVGSQASPKPLGPSATNQLIALLSGDCFGYRLRDCAGEEPEITTRDNLVYYEGKVVRIAGSDACYTVTKEPVCLLDNPVSITIEKNYPDCKPCEDDPPSDGGTSGDCIGCDQV
;
A
#
# COMPACT_ATOMS: atom_id res chain seq x y z
N MET A 1 -6.81 -9.64 8.00
CA MET A 1 -8.09 -9.26 7.36
C MET A 1 -7.92 -7.92 6.66
N SER A 2 -7.29 -7.88 5.48
CA SER A 2 -7.08 -6.65 4.70
C SER A 2 -7.81 -6.64 3.34
N TRP A 3 -8.65 -7.64 3.07
CA TRP A 3 -9.26 -7.83 1.75
C TRP A 3 -10.47 -6.93 1.48
N TYR A 4 -10.93 -6.15 2.47
CA TYR A 4 -12.19 -5.40 2.35
C TYR A 4 -12.03 -3.94 1.89
N TRP A 5 -10.84 -3.33 2.04
CA TRP A 5 -10.66 -1.90 1.69
C TRP A 5 -10.12 -1.65 0.29
N ALA A 6 -9.42 -2.60 -0.33
CA ALA A 6 -8.85 -2.45 -1.67
C ALA A 6 -9.86 -2.66 -2.82
N CYS A 7 -11.10 -3.10 -2.53
CA CYS A 7 -12.11 -3.35 -3.58
C CYS A 7 -13.01 -2.15 -3.90
N ALA A 8 -12.83 -0.99 -3.27
CA ALA A 8 -13.61 0.21 -3.57
C ALA A 8 -13.11 0.96 -4.83
N SER A 9 -11.87 0.73 -5.26
CA SER A 9 -11.23 1.38 -6.41
C SER A 9 -11.14 0.43 -7.62
N GLY A 10 -12.25 0.24 -8.33
CA GLY A 10 -12.26 -0.08 -9.77
C GLY A 10 -11.93 -1.49 -10.25
N GLY A 11 -11.31 -2.38 -9.46
CA GLY A 11 -10.86 -3.71 -9.94
C GLY A 11 -11.77 -4.91 -9.65
N CYS A 12 -12.72 -4.83 -8.70
CA CYS A 12 -13.37 -6.04 -8.16
C CYS A 12 -14.72 -6.44 -8.78
N CYS A 13 -15.10 -5.89 -9.93
CA CYS A 13 -16.25 -6.41 -10.73
C CYS A 13 -15.82 -7.60 -11.60
N ALA A 14 -15.16 -8.59 -10.98
CA ALA A 14 -14.59 -9.75 -11.67
C ALA A 14 -15.45 -11.01 -11.51
N TRP A 15 -16.66 -10.88 -10.98
CA TRP A 15 -17.55 -12.00 -10.71
C TRP A 15 -18.87 -11.85 -11.46
N ILE A 16 -19.35 -12.94 -12.05
CA ILE A 16 -20.69 -13.02 -12.64
C ILE A 16 -21.50 -14.03 -11.84
N GLU A 17 -22.68 -13.61 -11.39
CA GLU A 17 -23.62 -14.49 -10.70
C GLU A 17 -24.24 -15.48 -11.70
N ALA A 18 -24.09 -16.77 -11.41
CA ALA A 18 -24.71 -17.82 -12.20
C ALA A 18 -26.22 -17.89 -11.91
N THR A 19 -27.02 -18.06 -12.95
CA THR A 19 -28.48 -18.18 -12.85
C THR A 19 -28.89 -19.64 -12.71
N LYS A 20 -29.83 -19.95 -11.82
CA LYS A 20 -30.30 -21.34 -11.61
C LYS A 20 -30.98 -21.91 -12.87
N CYS A 21 -30.67 -23.16 -13.22
CA CYS A 21 -31.45 -23.94 -14.19
C CYS A 21 -32.84 -24.29 -13.64
N SER A 22 -33.76 -24.63 -14.54
CA SER A 22 -35.14 -24.99 -14.21
C SER A 22 -35.22 -26.38 -13.54
N GLY A 23 -34.92 -26.44 -12.24
CA GLY A 23 -34.84 -27.70 -11.47
C GLY A 23 -33.93 -27.59 -10.24
N ASN A 24 -32.98 -26.65 -10.27
CA ASN A 24 -32.08 -26.33 -9.18
C ASN A 24 -32.85 -25.74 -7.98
N GLN A 25 -32.83 -26.45 -6.84
CA GLN A 25 -33.53 -26.07 -5.59
C GLN A 25 -32.60 -25.46 -4.54
N SER A 26 -31.30 -25.32 -4.82
CA SER A 26 -30.32 -24.69 -3.94
C SER A 26 -30.80 -23.32 -3.47
N ASP A 27 -30.56 -22.96 -2.21
CA ASP A 27 -30.71 -21.58 -1.71
C ASP A 27 -29.45 -20.73 -1.91
N LYS A 28 -28.35 -21.37 -2.32
CA LYS A 28 -27.04 -20.78 -2.57
C LYS A 28 -27.07 -19.72 -3.68
N ARG A 29 -26.03 -18.89 -3.68
CA ARG A 29 -25.67 -17.95 -4.75
C ARG A 29 -24.26 -18.29 -5.21
N VAL A 30 -24.10 -18.53 -6.50
CA VAL A 30 -22.86 -19.05 -7.08
C VAL A 30 -22.30 -18.02 -8.04
N PHE A 31 -21.00 -17.77 -7.93
CA PHE A 31 -20.29 -16.79 -8.74
C PHE A 31 -19.11 -17.44 -9.45
N VAL A 32 -18.95 -17.09 -10.72
CA VAL A 32 -17.82 -17.52 -11.56
C VAL A 32 -16.93 -16.30 -11.80
N HIS A 33 -15.62 -16.47 -11.63
CA HIS A 33 -14.65 -15.44 -11.94
C HIS A 33 -14.59 -15.20 -13.45
N VAL A 34 -14.34 -13.97 -13.89
CA VAL A 34 -14.31 -13.62 -15.33
C VAL A 34 -13.31 -14.45 -16.13
N ASP A 35 -12.19 -14.84 -15.52
CA ASP A 35 -11.15 -15.67 -16.16
C ASP A 35 -11.56 -17.13 -16.35
N ASP A 36 -12.56 -17.59 -15.60
CA ASP A 36 -13.08 -18.96 -15.68
C ASP A 36 -14.38 -19.04 -16.51
N LEU A 37 -14.81 -17.93 -17.13
CA LEU A 37 -16.02 -17.88 -17.93
C LEU A 37 -15.85 -18.64 -19.26
N PRO A 38 -16.89 -19.37 -19.71
CA PRO A 38 -16.91 -19.94 -21.04
C PRO A 38 -17.07 -18.84 -22.11
N GLU A 39 -16.61 -19.07 -23.34
CA GLU A 39 -16.75 -18.11 -24.45
C GLU A 39 -18.21 -17.78 -24.80
N GLN A 40 -19.13 -18.68 -24.46
CA GLN A 40 -20.55 -18.56 -24.74
C GLN A 40 -21.36 -19.00 -23.52
N VAL A 41 -22.63 -18.58 -23.47
CA VAL A 41 -23.54 -19.00 -22.41
C VAL A 41 -23.53 -20.51 -22.26
N SER A 42 -23.18 -21.00 -21.07
CA SER A 42 -23.01 -22.43 -20.84
C SER A 42 -23.61 -22.83 -19.49
N ILE A 43 -23.89 -24.12 -19.35
CA ILE A 43 -24.42 -24.71 -18.12
C ILE A 43 -23.31 -25.49 -17.43
N PHE A 44 -23.25 -25.45 -16.10
CA PHE A 44 -22.33 -26.29 -15.33
C PHE A 44 -23.03 -26.84 -14.08
N ASN A 45 -22.48 -27.88 -13.48
CA ASN A 45 -22.96 -28.47 -12.24
C ASN A 45 -22.09 -28.02 -11.07
N TYR A 46 -22.70 -27.58 -9.97
CA TYR A 46 -21.98 -27.26 -8.73
C TYR A 46 -22.80 -27.62 -7.50
N GLY A 47 -22.24 -28.46 -6.63
CA GLY A 47 -22.85 -28.87 -5.36
C GLY A 47 -23.40 -30.30 -5.31
N GLY A 48 -23.37 -31.04 -6.43
CA GLY A 48 -23.93 -32.40 -6.53
C GLY A 48 -22.96 -33.52 -6.19
N VAL A 49 -22.40 -33.58 -4.98
CA VAL A 49 -21.59 -34.74 -4.54
C VAL A 49 -22.39 -35.69 -3.64
N GLN A 50 -23.61 -35.32 -3.24
CA GLN A 50 -24.51 -36.17 -2.45
C GLN A 50 -25.86 -36.40 -3.18
N TYR A 51 -25.81 -37.32 -4.15
CA TYR A 51 -26.84 -38.25 -4.64
C TYR A 51 -28.35 -37.91 -4.78
N GLU A 52 -28.86 -36.71 -4.49
CA GLU A 52 -30.31 -36.47 -4.67
C GLU A 52 -30.67 -35.25 -5.52
N HIS A 53 -29.80 -34.24 -5.66
CA HIS A 53 -30.10 -33.06 -6.49
C HIS A 53 -28.87 -32.53 -7.24
N ASN A 54 -28.99 -32.44 -8.57
CA ASN A 54 -28.04 -31.72 -9.42
C ASN A 54 -28.40 -30.24 -9.42
N ASP A 55 -27.58 -29.44 -8.74
CA ASP A 55 -27.68 -28.00 -8.81
C ASP A 55 -26.96 -27.52 -10.08
N CYS A 56 -27.70 -27.52 -11.20
CA CYS A 56 -27.24 -26.99 -12.48
C CYS A 56 -27.39 -25.46 -12.52
N TRP A 57 -26.35 -24.79 -13.00
CA TRP A 57 -26.24 -23.34 -13.07
C TRP A 57 -25.91 -22.90 -14.49
N ARG A 58 -26.57 -21.84 -14.94
CA ARG A 58 -26.34 -21.17 -16.21
C ARG A 58 -25.45 -19.96 -15.97
N ILE A 59 -24.33 -19.89 -16.68
CA ILE A 59 -23.47 -18.70 -16.67
C ILE A 59 -23.53 -18.01 -18.03
N ASP A 60 -23.82 -16.71 -18.02
CA ASP A 60 -23.72 -15.86 -19.20
C ASP A 60 -22.41 -15.07 -19.09
N PRO A 61 -21.43 -15.27 -19.99
CA PRO A 61 -20.18 -14.52 -19.92
C PRO A 61 -20.36 -13.01 -20.12
N ASN A 62 -21.50 -12.58 -20.65
CA ASN A 62 -21.87 -11.16 -20.76
C ASN A 62 -22.78 -10.69 -19.61
N GLY A 63 -22.94 -11.52 -18.57
CA GLY A 63 -23.73 -11.21 -17.39
C GLY A 63 -23.19 -9.99 -16.64
N LYS A 64 -24.05 -9.36 -15.81
CA LYS A 64 -23.66 -8.19 -15.03
C LYS A 64 -22.53 -8.58 -14.07
N ARG A 65 -21.37 -7.97 -14.30
CA ARG A 65 -20.22 -8.04 -13.41
C ARG A 65 -20.55 -7.40 -12.07
N THR A 66 -20.18 -8.05 -10.97
CA THR A 66 -20.48 -7.61 -9.61
C THR A 66 -19.32 -7.94 -8.69
N PHE A 67 -19.32 -7.29 -7.53
CA PHE A 67 -18.50 -7.69 -6.39
C PHE A 67 -19.02 -9.01 -5.82
N LEU A 68 -18.11 -9.85 -5.33
CA LEU A 68 -18.45 -11.08 -4.63
C LEU A 68 -19.16 -10.74 -3.30
N PRO A 69 -20.45 -11.08 -3.11
CA PRO A 69 -21.14 -10.82 -1.88
C PRO A 69 -20.60 -11.67 -0.73
N HIS A 70 -20.62 -11.15 0.50
CA HIS A 70 -20.25 -11.92 1.69
C HIS A 70 -21.12 -13.20 1.80
N GLY A 71 -20.48 -14.36 1.95
CA GLY A 71 -21.14 -15.67 2.06
C GLY A 71 -21.58 -16.29 0.73
N ALA A 72 -21.13 -15.74 -0.41
CA ALA A 72 -21.35 -16.35 -1.72
C ALA A 72 -20.35 -17.47 -2.01
N ASP A 73 -20.79 -18.49 -2.75
CA ASP A 73 -19.94 -19.61 -3.19
C ASP A 73 -19.19 -19.24 -4.48
N MET A 74 -17.88 -19.46 -4.49
CA MET A 74 -17.03 -19.32 -5.67
C MET A 74 -16.86 -20.67 -6.35
N VAL A 75 -16.94 -20.69 -7.68
CA VAL A 75 -16.73 -21.92 -8.45
C VAL A 75 -15.88 -21.68 -9.68
N LYS A 76 -14.99 -22.64 -9.95
CA LYS A 76 -14.31 -22.82 -11.23
C LYS A 76 -14.92 -24.06 -11.92
N PRO A 77 -15.84 -23.89 -12.89
CA PRO A 77 -16.49 -25.03 -13.52
C PRO A 77 -15.48 -25.89 -14.29
N SER A 78 -15.47 -27.20 -14.03
CA SER A 78 -14.58 -28.16 -14.72
C SER A 78 -15.21 -28.78 -15.98
N LYS A 79 -16.55 -28.70 -16.11
CA LYS A 79 -17.32 -29.23 -17.23
C LYS A 79 -18.49 -28.30 -17.54
N TYR A 80 -18.73 -28.09 -18.83
CA TYR A 80 -19.85 -27.32 -19.35
C TYR A 80 -20.79 -28.21 -20.19
N TYR A 81 -22.08 -27.89 -20.18
CA TYR A 81 -23.16 -28.55 -20.93
C TYR A 81 -23.86 -27.56 -21.85
N GLU A 82 -24.45 -28.04 -22.94
CA GLU A 82 -25.15 -27.19 -23.91
C GLU A 82 -26.52 -26.71 -23.39
N CYS A 83 -27.17 -27.49 -22.52
CA CYS A 83 -28.46 -27.13 -21.95
C CYS A 83 -28.68 -27.68 -20.53
N CYS A 84 -29.63 -27.10 -19.81
CA CYS A 84 -29.94 -27.50 -18.43
C CYS A 84 -30.36 -28.98 -18.34
N GLN A 85 -31.11 -29.47 -19.33
CA GLN A 85 -31.55 -30.87 -19.37
C GLN A 85 -30.37 -31.84 -19.44
N GLU A 86 -29.35 -31.53 -20.26
CA GLU A 86 -28.16 -32.36 -20.38
C GLU A 86 -27.35 -32.41 -19.08
N CYS A 87 -27.21 -31.25 -18.40
CA CYS A 87 -26.58 -31.18 -17.08
C CYS A 87 -27.36 -31.98 -16.01
N GLU A 88 -28.69 -32.02 -16.12
CA GLU A 88 -29.58 -32.78 -15.24
C GLU A 88 -29.55 -34.29 -15.55
N ASP A 89 -29.28 -34.69 -16.80
CA ASP A 89 -29.28 -36.08 -17.25
C ASP A 89 -27.90 -36.79 -17.10
N ASP A 90 -26.79 -36.05 -16.95
CA ASP A 90 -25.41 -36.58 -16.86
C ASP A 90 -25.08 -37.31 -15.54
N VAL A 91 -26.08 -37.67 -14.74
CA VAL A 91 -25.93 -38.27 -13.39
C VAL A 91 -25.94 -39.80 -13.38
N ASP A 92 -26.19 -40.44 -14.53
CA ASP A 92 -26.56 -41.85 -14.58
C ASP A 92 -25.43 -42.83 -14.95
N GLU A 93 -24.19 -42.39 -15.15
CA GLU A 93 -23.07 -43.33 -15.37
C GLU A 93 -22.15 -43.44 -14.15
N PRO A 94 -22.30 -44.47 -13.29
CA PRO A 94 -21.29 -44.78 -12.29
C PRO A 94 -19.95 -45.09 -13.00
N PRO A 95 -18.81 -44.59 -12.49
CA PRO A 95 -17.53 -44.77 -13.14
C PRO A 95 -17.22 -46.26 -13.35
N SER A 96 -16.93 -46.62 -14.60
CA SER A 96 -16.61 -48.00 -14.99
C SER A 96 -15.29 -48.45 -14.35
N PRO A 97 -15.21 -49.64 -13.72
CA PRO A 97 -14.01 -50.08 -13.02
C PRO A 97 -12.94 -50.58 -14.00
N GLY A 98 -11.95 -49.72 -14.30
CA GLY A 98 -10.82 -50.02 -15.16
C GLY A 98 -9.68 -50.79 -14.46
N GLY A 99 -9.66 -52.11 -14.70
CA GLY A 99 -8.53 -53.03 -14.99
C GLY A 99 -7.09 -52.85 -14.43
N PRO A 100 -6.38 -53.96 -14.09
CA PRO A 100 -5.04 -53.96 -13.50
C PRO A 100 -3.90 -54.11 -14.53
N GLY A 101 -2.79 -53.38 -14.33
CA GLY A 101 -1.46 -53.67 -14.90
C GLY A 101 -0.41 -53.11 -13.95
N GLY A 102 0.45 -53.91 -13.30
CA GLY A 102 1.65 -54.54 -13.89
C GLY A 102 2.82 -53.55 -13.80
N GLY A 103 3.98 -53.78 -13.17
CA GLY A 103 4.63 -54.96 -12.62
C GLY A 103 6.14 -54.80 -12.86
N GLY A 104 6.94 -54.74 -11.79
CA GLY A 104 8.35 -55.16 -11.80
C GLY A 104 9.44 -54.07 -11.79
N GLY A 105 10.35 -54.19 -10.81
CA GLY A 105 11.68 -53.57 -10.84
C GLY A 105 12.38 -53.65 -9.47
N ALA A 106 13.38 -54.53 -9.35
CA ALA A 106 14.12 -54.80 -8.11
C ALA A 106 15.59 -54.34 -8.20
N GLY A 107 16.16 -53.93 -7.06
CA GLY A 107 17.59 -53.73 -6.81
C GLY A 107 17.84 -52.45 -5.99
N GLY A 108 18.65 -52.39 -4.93
CA GLY A 108 19.52 -53.36 -4.29
C GLY A 108 20.60 -52.59 -3.52
N GLY A 109 20.62 -52.71 -2.18
CA GLY A 109 21.83 -52.73 -1.36
C GLY A 109 22.48 -51.41 -0.86
N GLY A 110 22.42 -51.21 0.47
CA GLY A 110 23.64 -51.00 1.28
C GLY A 110 23.84 -49.64 1.97
N PRO A 111 24.51 -49.59 3.14
CA PRO A 111 24.17 -48.68 4.25
C PRO A 111 25.23 -47.62 4.60
N GLY A 112 24.82 -46.54 5.29
CA GLY A 112 25.73 -45.66 6.03
C GLY A 112 25.15 -44.27 6.30
N GLY A 113 24.93 -43.91 7.56
CA GLY A 113 24.36 -42.63 7.99
C GLY A 113 25.38 -41.53 8.29
N GLY A 114 24.86 -40.32 8.54
CA GLY A 114 25.59 -39.17 9.08
C GLY A 114 24.91 -37.85 8.72
N ALA A 115 24.47 -37.12 9.75
CA ALA A 115 23.65 -35.90 9.70
C ALA A 115 24.20 -34.74 8.84
N GLY A 116 23.28 -34.03 8.17
CA GLY A 116 23.51 -32.76 7.48
C GLY A 116 22.38 -32.48 6.48
N GLY A 117 21.32 -31.82 6.92
CA GLY A 117 20.14 -31.53 6.10
C GLY A 117 20.41 -30.42 5.07
N GLY A 118 20.66 -30.82 3.82
CA GLY A 118 20.68 -29.97 2.65
C GLY A 118 19.36 -30.07 1.88
N GLY A 119 18.85 -28.92 1.44
CA GLY A 119 17.60 -28.79 0.69
C GLY A 119 17.68 -29.45 -0.69
N GLY A 120 16.66 -30.25 -1.00
CA GLY A 120 16.41 -30.74 -2.35
C GLY A 120 15.53 -29.74 -3.10
N GLY A 121 16.05 -29.18 -4.19
CA GLY A 121 15.24 -28.66 -5.27
C GLY A 121 14.57 -29.85 -5.97
N GLY A 122 13.29 -30.04 -5.69
CA GLY A 122 12.40 -30.84 -6.53
C GLY A 122 11.86 -29.94 -7.64
N ASP A 123 11.77 -30.49 -8.85
CA ASP A 123 11.06 -29.89 -9.97
C ASP A 123 9.66 -29.40 -9.54
N PRO A 124 9.12 -28.31 -10.11
CA PRO A 124 7.72 -27.96 -9.90
C PRO A 124 6.85 -29.17 -10.27
N PRO A 125 5.83 -29.51 -9.46
CA PRO A 125 5.00 -30.67 -9.73
C PRO A 125 4.39 -30.55 -11.12
N ASP A 126 4.53 -31.63 -11.88
CA ASP A 126 3.90 -31.83 -13.18
C ASP A 126 2.38 -31.57 -13.02
N PRO A 127 1.75 -30.63 -13.77
CA PRO A 127 0.34 -30.30 -13.64
C PRO A 127 -0.62 -31.47 -13.91
N GLY A 128 -0.08 -32.63 -14.32
CA GLY A 128 -0.81 -33.87 -14.58
C GLY A 128 -0.68 -34.95 -13.50
N ASP A 129 0.09 -34.74 -12.43
CA ASP A 129 0.10 -35.69 -11.30
C ASP A 129 -0.96 -35.26 -10.29
N PRO A 130 -2.10 -35.98 -10.15
CA PRO A 130 -3.01 -35.74 -9.05
C PRO A 130 -2.25 -36.05 -7.77
N GLY A 131 -1.64 -35.01 -7.19
CA GLY A 131 -0.79 -35.10 -6.01
C GLY A 131 -1.45 -36.05 -5.04
N SER A 132 -0.68 -37.06 -4.60
CA SER A 132 -1.15 -38.02 -3.61
C SER A 132 -1.92 -37.24 -2.55
N PRO A 133 -3.23 -37.47 -2.37
CA PRO A 133 -3.99 -36.72 -1.38
C PRO A 133 -3.19 -36.78 -0.08
N GLU A 134 -2.97 -35.64 0.57
CA GLU A 134 -2.21 -35.60 1.83
C GLU A 134 -2.90 -36.57 2.79
N THR A 135 -2.39 -37.81 2.88
CA THR A 135 -3.09 -38.90 3.58
C THR A 135 -3.00 -38.72 5.09
N CYS A 136 -2.13 -37.79 5.51
CA CYS A 136 -1.74 -37.56 6.88
C CYS A 136 -1.84 -36.07 7.22
N GLY A 137 -2.56 -35.76 8.29
CA GLY A 137 -2.72 -34.40 8.79
C GLY A 137 -2.66 -34.32 10.31
N ILE A 138 -2.19 -33.19 10.83
CA ILE A 138 -2.17 -32.89 12.25
C ILE A 138 -3.29 -31.89 12.53
N LYS A 139 -4.31 -32.32 13.27
CA LYS A 139 -5.43 -31.46 13.67
C LYS A 139 -4.95 -30.36 14.63
N LEU A 140 -5.18 -29.12 14.23
CA LEU A 140 -4.96 -27.95 15.06
C LEU A 140 -6.00 -27.88 16.18
N GLN A 141 -5.56 -27.46 17.36
CA GLN A 141 -6.43 -27.32 18.53
C GLN A 141 -6.51 -25.86 18.90
N ILE A 142 -7.70 -25.27 18.95
CA ILE A 142 -7.82 -23.88 19.42
C ILE A 142 -7.24 -23.74 20.82
N CYS A 143 -6.44 -22.69 21.04
CA CYS A 143 -5.82 -22.47 22.32
C CYS A 143 -6.84 -21.96 23.35
N SER A 144 -6.55 -22.14 24.64
CA SER A 144 -7.49 -21.88 25.73
C SER A 144 -8.02 -20.44 25.76
N ALA A 145 -7.23 -19.47 25.32
CA ALA A 145 -7.62 -18.05 25.25
C ALA A 145 -8.75 -17.77 24.25
N HIS A 146 -8.85 -18.59 23.20
CA HIS A 146 -9.89 -18.46 22.17
C HIS A 146 -10.92 -19.59 22.23
N ALA A 147 -10.87 -20.45 23.25
CA ALA A 147 -11.80 -21.56 23.38
C ALA A 147 -13.25 -21.04 23.47
N GLY A 148 -14.10 -21.53 22.56
CA GLY A 148 -15.50 -21.11 22.46
C GLY A 148 -15.76 -19.87 21.61
N LEU A 149 -14.72 -19.23 21.04
CA LEU A 149 -14.86 -18.13 20.08
C LEU A 149 -14.80 -18.60 18.62
N TRP A 150 -14.23 -19.78 18.36
CA TRP A 150 -14.15 -20.38 17.03
C TRP A 150 -15.28 -21.39 16.83
N ASP A 151 -16.06 -21.17 15.78
CA ASP A 151 -17.11 -22.05 15.27
C ASP A 151 -16.80 -22.60 13.86
N GLY A 152 -15.61 -22.29 13.34
CA GLY A 152 -15.16 -22.71 12.03
C GLY A 152 -14.79 -24.21 11.95
N PRO A 153 -14.42 -24.69 10.75
CA PRO A 153 -14.09 -26.09 10.55
C PRO A 153 -12.82 -26.50 11.31
N ASP A 154 -12.63 -27.81 11.41
CA ASP A 154 -11.37 -28.36 11.89
C ASP A 154 -10.24 -28.02 10.90
N LEU A 155 -9.16 -27.43 11.42
CA LEU A 155 -7.99 -27.06 10.65
C LEU A 155 -6.88 -28.09 10.84
N TYR A 156 -6.12 -28.33 9.78
CA TYR A 156 -5.06 -29.33 9.74
C TYR A 156 -3.78 -28.73 9.14
N ILE A 157 -2.63 -29.25 9.56
CA ILE A 157 -1.36 -29.03 8.84
C ILE A 157 -0.87 -30.37 8.30
N SER A 158 -0.09 -30.34 7.22
CA SER A 158 0.54 -31.54 6.68
C SER A 158 1.49 -32.17 7.70
N CYS A 159 1.56 -33.50 7.72
CA CYS A 159 2.50 -34.24 8.56
C CYS A 159 3.97 -33.93 8.23
N ASP A 160 4.26 -33.49 7.00
CA ASP A 160 5.61 -33.06 6.61
C ASP A 160 6.02 -31.75 7.30
N SER A 161 5.04 -30.97 7.76
CA SER A 161 5.24 -29.72 8.53
C SER A 161 5.18 -29.93 10.04
N LYS A 162 5.27 -31.18 10.51
CA LYS A 162 5.19 -31.52 11.93
C LYS A 162 6.30 -30.85 12.72
N PRO A 163 5.99 -30.00 13.72
CA PRO A 163 7.02 -29.41 14.56
C PRO A 163 7.58 -30.44 15.54
N GLU A 164 8.87 -30.30 15.87
CA GLU A 164 9.53 -31.13 16.88
C GLU A 164 8.96 -30.89 18.29
N GLN A 165 8.41 -29.70 18.53
CA GLN A 165 7.84 -29.27 19.80
C GLN A 165 6.45 -28.69 19.60
N THR A 166 5.64 -28.68 20.67
CA THR A 166 4.35 -28.01 20.62
C THR A 166 4.58 -26.52 20.40
N GLN A 167 3.96 -25.98 19.37
CA GLN A 167 3.99 -24.56 19.08
C GLN A 167 2.57 -24.04 18.90
N TYR A 168 2.40 -22.74 18.95
CA TYR A 168 1.15 -22.07 18.66
C TYR A 168 1.31 -21.27 17.38
N VAL A 169 0.22 -21.13 16.63
CA VAL A 169 0.19 -20.44 15.34
C VAL A 169 -1.06 -19.57 15.30
N ARG A 170 -0.98 -18.42 14.64
CA ARG A 170 -2.12 -17.51 14.52
C ARG A 170 -2.74 -17.62 13.13
N ILE A 171 -4.00 -18.01 13.06
CA ILE A 171 -4.75 -18.23 11.82
C ILE A 171 -6.11 -17.53 11.96
N TYR A 172 -6.46 -16.68 10.99
CA TYR A 172 -7.69 -15.89 11.01
C TYR A 172 -7.88 -15.03 12.27
N GLY A 173 -6.78 -14.58 12.89
CA GLY A 173 -6.82 -13.84 14.15
C GLY A 173 -6.90 -14.73 15.40
N PHE A 174 -7.20 -16.02 15.27
CA PHE A 174 -7.25 -16.99 16.37
C PHE A 174 -5.92 -17.70 16.57
N CYS A 175 -5.65 -18.11 17.80
CA CYS A 175 -4.47 -18.89 18.14
C CYS A 175 -4.80 -20.37 18.25
N PHE A 176 -4.08 -21.17 17.49
CA PHE A 176 -4.17 -22.61 17.47
C PHE A 176 -2.88 -23.22 18.00
N LYS A 177 -3.01 -24.22 18.85
CA LYS A 177 -1.95 -25.13 19.23
C LYS A 177 -1.74 -26.13 18.09
N VAL A 178 -0.49 -26.25 17.67
CA VAL A 178 0.01 -27.31 16.79
C VAL A 178 0.59 -28.41 17.67
N PRO A 179 -0.12 -29.51 17.90
CA PRO A 179 0.38 -30.59 18.74
C PRO A 179 1.48 -31.37 18.01
N THR A 180 2.38 -32.00 18.78
CA THR A 180 3.41 -32.91 18.22
C THR A 180 2.86 -34.29 17.83
N GLY A 181 1.54 -34.47 17.88
CA GLY A 181 0.81 -35.68 17.47
C GLY A 181 -0.64 -35.71 17.98
N PRO A 182 -1.36 -36.82 17.82
CA PRO A 182 -1.13 -37.88 16.83
C PRO A 182 -1.43 -37.38 15.42
N GLU A 183 -0.70 -37.93 14.46
CA GLU A 183 -1.00 -37.81 13.05
C GLU A 183 -2.32 -38.55 12.77
N ILE A 184 -3.19 -37.94 11.98
CA ILE A 184 -4.49 -38.51 11.61
C ILE A 184 -4.37 -39.01 10.17
N ASP A 185 -4.57 -40.31 9.98
CA ASP A 185 -4.61 -41.00 8.69
C ASP A 185 -5.71 -42.09 8.73
N PRO A 186 -6.73 -42.06 7.84
CA PRO A 186 -6.95 -41.03 6.82
C PRO A 186 -7.46 -39.73 7.47
N VAL A 187 -7.04 -38.61 6.91
CA VAL A 187 -7.59 -37.29 7.25
C VAL A 187 -9.08 -37.26 6.86
N PRO A 188 -9.98 -36.67 7.68
CA PRO A 188 -11.38 -36.54 7.33
C PRO A 188 -11.59 -35.83 5.99
N ASP A 189 -12.57 -36.27 5.20
CA ASP A 189 -12.85 -35.74 3.86
C ASP A 189 -13.19 -34.22 3.85
N ASP A 190 -13.59 -33.66 4.99
CA ASP A 190 -13.91 -32.24 5.18
C ASP A 190 -12.77 -31.40 5.76
N ALA A 191 -11.58 -32.00 5.96
CA ALA A 191 -10.43 -31.31 6.52
C ALA A 191 -9.98 -30.11 5.69
N LYS A 192 -9.65 -29.02 6.39
CA LYS A 192 -9.05 -27.82 5.79
C LYS A 192 -7.58 -27.74 6.17
N PHE A 193 -6.71 -28.00 5.20
CA PHE A 193 -5.27 -27.80 5.37
C PHE A 193 -4.92 -26.32 5.33
N VAL A 194 -4.04 -25.90 6.24
CA VAL A 194 -3.57 -24.53 6.37
C VAL A 194 -2.05 -24.52 6.44
N TYR A 195 -1.43 -23.56 5.76
CA TYR A 195 0.00 -23.29 5.93
C TYR A 195 0.19 -22.38 7.14
N THR A 196 1.03 -22.81 8.07
CA THR A 196 1.33 -22.02 9.27
C THR A 196 2.52 -21.12 9.01
N GLY A 197 2.35 -19.82 9.21
CA GLY A 197 3.46 -18.86 9.23
C GLY A 197 4.20 -18.89 10.57
N GLY A 198 4.54 -17.70 11.09
CA GLY A 198 5.24 -17.56 12.37
C GLY A 198 4.59 -18.33 13.51
N SER A 199 5.43 -18.94 14.35
CA SER A 199 5.01 -19.74 15.50
C SER A 199 5.37 -19.06 16.83
N PHE A 200 4.67 -19.50 17.88
CA PHE A 200 4.73 -18.94 19.23
C PHE A 200 4.95 -20.07 20.24
N GLU A 201 5.66 -19.77 21.34
CA GLU A 201 5.98 -20.77 22.37
C GLU A 201 4.74 -21.21 23.17
N ASP A 202 3.82 -20.28 23.45
CA ASP A 202 2.60 -20.56 24.20
C ASP A 202 1.35 -19.81 23.69
N CYS A 203 0.19 -20.20 24.20
CA CYS A 203 -1.10 -19.58 23.86
C CYS A 203 -1.15 -18.11 24.27
N GLU A 204 -0.45 -17.73 25.34
CA GLU A 204 -0.47 -16.36 25.85
C GLU A 204 0.34 -15.41 24.93
N ALA A 205 1.53 -15.85 24.52
CA ALA A 205 2.39 -15.17 23.56
C ALA A 205 1.70 -14.95 22.21
N CYS A 206 0.86 -15.91 21.79
CA CYS A 206 0.09 -15.81 20.55
C CYS A 206 -1.15 -14.91 20.69
N ALA A 207 -1.94 -15.11 21.75
CA ALA A 207 -3.30 -14.58 21.85
C ALA A 207 -3.39 -13.23 22.57
N TYR A 208 -2.39 -12.88 23.37
CA TYR A 208 -2.42 -11.66 24.17
C TYR A 208 -1.40 -10.64 23.68
N GLY A 209 -1.75 -9.39 23.91
CA GLY A 209 -0.88 -8.26 23.65
C GLY A 209 -1.37 -7.02 24.39
N LYS A 210 -0.83 -5.88 23.97
CA LYS A 210 -1.18 -4.58 24.51
C LYS A 210 -1.58 -3.66 23.38
N LYS A 211 -2.64 -2.90 23.61
CA LYS A 211 -3.00 -1.78 22.76
C LYS A 211 -2.00 -0.65 22.99
N ALA A 212 -1.34 -0.20 21.93
CA ALA A 212 -0.52 0.98 21.98
C ALA A 212 -1.42 2.22 22.14
N GLN A 213 -1.07 3.11 23.05
CA GLN A 213 -1.81 4.33 23.30
C GLN A 213 -1.26 5.40 22.37
N LEU A 214 -2.15 6.08 21.66
CA LEU A 214 -1.76 7.26 20.90
C LEU A 214 -1.26 8.33 21.89
N CYS A 215 -0.14 8.96 21.57
CA CYS A 215 0.34 10.08 22.35
C CYS A 215 -0.73 11.19 22.43
N PRO A 216 -0.79 11.97 23.52
CA PRO A 216 -1.74 13.08 23.64
C PRO A 216 -1.71 14.03 22.43
N ASP A 217 -2.76 14.80 22.20
CA ASP A 217 -2.80 15.87 21.17
C ASP A 217 -2.61 15.40 19.71
N GLN A 218 -2.73 14.10 19.44
CA GLN A 218 -2.77 13.56 18.08
C GLN A 218 -4.21 13.34 17.59
N PRO A 219 -4.44 13.34 16.26
CA PRO A 219 -5.76 13.13 15.70
C PRO A 219 -6.34 11.77 16.13
N PRO A 220 -7.64 11.69 16.44
CA PRO A 220 -8.27 10.44 16.86
C PRO A 220 -8.42 9.41 15.72
N GLU A 221 -8.18 9.80 14.46
CA GLU A 221 -8.24 8.87 13.31
C GLU A 221 -7.02 7.95 13.19
N ALA A 222 -6.08 8.01 14.13
CA ALA A 222 -4.91 7.14 14.14
C ALA A 222 -5.30 5.65 14.17
N PRO A 223 -4.61 4.78 13.41
CA PRO A 223 -4.93 3.35 13.41
C PRO A 223 -4.75 2.76 14.81
N GLU A 224 -5.64 1.87 15.18
CA GLU A 224 -5.51 1.12 16.43
C GLU A 224 -4.39 0.07 16.29
N ILE A 225 -3.28 0.27 17.01
CA ILE A 225 -2.12 -0.62 16.98
C ILE A 225 -2.09 -1.50 18.23
N TRP A 226 -1.84 -2.79 18.01
CA TRP A 226 -1.60 -3.78 19.05
C TRP A 226 -0.19 -4.35 18.95
N VAL A 227 0.44 -4.62 20.08
CA VAL A 227 1.75 -5.28 20.16
C VAL A 227 1.61 -6.58 20.94
N ARG A 228 2.07 -7.68 20.34
CA ARG A 228 1.95 -9.02 20.95
C ARG A 228 2.80 -9.11 22.20
N LYS A 229 2.39 -9.95 23.16
CA LYS A 229 3.14 -10.18 24.40
C LYS A 229 4.62 -10.52 24.16
N GLN A 230 4.90 -11.39 23.18
CA GLN A 230 6.28 -11.78 22.86
C GLN A 230 7.11 -10.68 22.17
N ASP A 231 6.44 -9.72 21.53
CA ASP A 231 7.06 -8.60 20.84
C ASP A 231 7.21 -7.39 21.77
N LEU A 232 6.60 -7.44 22.95
CA LEU A 232 6.88 -6.46 23.97
C LEU A 232 8.36 -6.56 24.31
N PRO A 233 9.10 -5.43 24.35
CA PRO A 233 10.49 -5.46 24.75
C PRO A 233 10.57 -6.18 26.10
N GLY A 234 11.51 -7.13 26.22
CA GLY A 234 11.73 -7.94 27.41
C GLY A 234 12.25 -7.07 28.56
N VAL A 235 11.40 -6.18 29.07
CA VAL A 235 11.74 -5.22 30.11
C VAL A 235 11.40 -5.86 31.46
N PRO A 236 12.40 -6.05 32.35
CA PRO A 236 12.17 -6.60 33.67
C PRO A 236 11.39 -5.58 34.53
N ASP A 237 10.17 -5.94 34.95
CA ASP A 237 9.36 -5.47 36.09
C ASP A 237 9.21 -3.97 36.44
N ASP A 238 9.86 -3.05 35.74
CA ASP A 238 9.76 -1.62 35.97
C ASP A 238 8.76 -0.99 34.98
N ASP A 239 7.95 -0.04 35.45
CA ASP A 239 6.87 0.70 34.75
C ASP A 239 7.42 1.60 33.62
N GLN A 240 8.20 1.03 32.71
CA GLN A 240 8.79 1.73 31.60
C GLN A 240 7.73 1.99 30.53
N THR A 241 7.71 3.24 30.09
CA THR A 241 7.02 3.64 28.88
C THR A 241 7.97 3.42 27.70
N PHE A 242 7.41 2.88 26.63
CA PHE A 242 8.08 2.62 25.37
C PHE A 242 7.38 3.42 24.31
N GLY A 243 8.10 4.33 23.66
CA GLY A 243 7.56 5.18 22.60
C GLY A 243 8.06 4.77 21.22
N PHE A 244 7.17 4.82 20.23
CA PHE A 244 7.49 4.54 18.83
C PHE A 244 6.63 5.36 17.87
N ILE A 245 7.14 5.57 16.66
CA ILE A 245 6.45 6.24 15.56
C ILE A 245 5.94 5.19 14.59
N TYR A 246 4.70 5.33 14.13
CA TYR A 246 4.16 4.57 13.01
C TYR A 246 3.46 5.52 12.04
N ALA A 247 3.92 5.53 10.78
CA ALA A 247 3.58 6.55 9.81
C ALA A 247 3.81 7.96 10.41
N ASN A 248 2.76 8.76 10.54
CA ASN A 248 2.86 10.11 11.12
C ASN A 248 2.48 10.19 12.61
N TYR A 249 2.11 9.07 13.21
CA TYR A 249 1.58 9.00 14.56
C TYR A 249 2.62 8.52 15.57
N CYS A 250 2.52 9.05 16.78
CA CYS A 250 3.35 8.71 17.92
C CYS A 250 2.53 7.85 18.87
N TYR A 251 3.06 6.70 19.25
CA TYR A 251 2.42 5.80 20.20
C TYR A 251 3.32 5.58 21.40
N GLU A 252 2.69 5.33 22.55
CA GLU A 252 3.34 4.80 23.73
C GLU A 252 2.74 3.45 24.15
N LEU A 253 3.58 2.57 24.67
CA LEU A 253 3.22 1.34 25.34
C LEU A 253 3.74 1.40 26.76
N ARG A 254 2.84 1.17 27.72
CA ARG A 254 3.23 1.10 29.13
C ARG A 254 3.40 -0.36 29.55
N SER A 255 4.56 -0.68 30.12
CA SER A 255 4.83 -2.02 30.64
C SER A 255 3.86 -2.41 31.77
N SER A 256 3.30 -1.44 32.51
CA SER A 256 2.27 -1.66 33.53
C SER A 256 0.86 -1.92 32.98
N GLY A 257 0.60 -1.63 31.69
CA GLY A 257 -0.71 -1.88 31.08
C GLY A 257 -1.09 -3.37 31.14
N PRO A 258 -2.39 -3.71 31.30
CA PRO A 258 -2.82 -5.10 31.30
C PRO A 258 -2.55 -5.74 29.94
N LEU A 259 -2.20 -7.03 29.95
CA LEU A 259 -2.29 -7.84 28.74
C LEU A 259 -3.76 -8.15 28.49
N GLU A 260 -4.20 -7.90 27.26
CA GLU A 260 -5.58 -8.14 26.83
C GLU A 260 -5.58 -9.13 25.67
N LEU A 261 -6.72 -9.82 25.50
CA LEU A 261 -6.91 -10.71 24.37
C LEU A 261 -6.90 -9.85 23.10
N LEU A 262 -6.02 -10.20 22.16
CA LEU A 262 -5.90 -9.48 20.90
C LEU A 262 -7.22 -9.58 20.13
N PRO A 263 -7.83 -8.46 19.70
CA PRO A 263 -8.95 -8.49 18.78
C PRO A 263 -8.62 -9.32 17.54
N LEU A 264 -9.62 -10.02 17.00
CA LEU A 264 -9.45 -10.91 15.84
C LEU A 264 -9.01 -10.13 14.59
N ASP A 265 -9.39 -8.87 14.52
CA ASP A 265 -9.09 -7.89 13.48
C ASP A 265 -8.02 -6.87 13.89
N ALA A 266 -7.34 -7.09 15.02
CA ALA A 266 -6.29 -6.19 15.49
C ALA A 266 -5.17 -6.01 14.44
N PHE A 267 -4.78 -4.77 14.20
CA PHE A 267 -3.56 -4.46 13.47
C PHE A 267 -2.36 -4.62 14.42
N ILE A 268 -1.51 -5.60 14.12
CA ILE A 268 -0.40 -6.01 14.99
C ILE A 268 0.91 -5.46 14.45
N LEU A 269 1.67 -4.79 15.30
CA LEU A 269 3.00 -4.30 15.00
C LEU A 269 4.03 -4.89 15.97
N ASN A 270 5.25 -5.10 15.49
CA ASN A 270 6.43 -5.37 16.32
C ASN A 270 7.32 -4.12 16.31
N PRO A 271 7.04 -3.11 17.16
CA PRO A 271 7.77 -1.85 17.11
C PRO A 271 9.14 -1.94 17.77
N HIS A 272 10.06 -1.08 17.32
CA HIS A 272 11.32 -0.79 18.00
C HIS A 272 11.21 0.49 18.83
N LYS A 273 11.93 0.55 19.96
CA LYS A 273 11.92 1.72 20.84
C LYS A 273 12.59 2.87 20.12
N GLN A 274 11.89 3.99 20.01
CA GLN A 274 12.44 5.22 19.43
C GLN A 274 12.55 6.33 20.48
N PHE A 275 11.66 6.35 21.47
CA PHE A 275 11.68 7.34 22.55
C PHE A 275 11.18 6.75 23.88
N ASP A 276 11.46 7.44 24.99
CA ASP A 276 11.04 7.03 26.34
C ASP A 276 9.61 7.49 26.66
N GLU A 277 9.26 8.70 26.24
CA GLU A 277 7.98 9.35 26.57
C GLU A 277 7.40 10.11 25.38
N CYS A 278 6.08 10.20 25.28
CA CYS A 278 5.39 10.94 24.21
C CYS A 278 5.82 12.39 24.04
N SER A 279 6.37 13.03 25.09
CA SER A 279 6.95 14.37 25.05
C SER A 279 8.14 14.49 24.09
N GLN A 280 8.85 13.38 23.87
CA GLN A 280 10.03 13.28 23.01
C GLN A 280 9.71 12.94 21.56
N CYS A 281 8.44 12.61 21.25
CA CYS A 281 8.09 12.23 19.89
C CYS A 281 8.09 13.43 18.96
N LYS A 282 8.86 13.35 17.86
CA LYS A 282 8.96 14.41 16.83
C LYS A 282 9.19 15.78 17.46
N GLN A 283 10.28 15.94 18.21
CA GLN A 283 10.65 17.24 18.76
C GLN A 283 11.35 18.10 17.71
N GLY A 284 11.07 19.39 17.75
CA GLY A 284 11.67 20.37 16.85
C GLY A 284 11.53 21.78 17.38
N ILE A 285 12.07 22.72 16.62
CA ILE A 285 11.98 24.15 16.89
C ILE A 285 11.17 24.79 15.76
N HIS A 286 10.25 25.67 16.14
CA HIS A 286 9.40 26.39 15.20
C HIS A 286 10.19 27.52 14.55
N ALA A 287 10.24 27.54 13.23
CA ALA A 287 10.86 28.60 12.47
C ALA A 287 9.89 29.78 12.34
N MET A 288 10.33 30.97 12.77
CA MET A 288 9.52 32.18 12.74
C MET A 288 9.75 32.94 11.43
N PRO A 289 8.71 33.45 10.75
CA PRO A 289 8.92 34.30 9.57
C PRO A 289 9.74 35.54 9.94
N CYS A 290 10.61 35.98 9.05
CA CYS A 290 11.37 37.21 9.24
C CYS A 290 10.41 38.42 9.41
N PRO A 291 10.77 39.49 10.15
CA PRO A 291 9.84 40.55 10.58
C PRO A 291 9.04 41.29 9.49
N SER A 292 9.42 41.18 8.22
CA SER A 292 8.73 41.81 7.08
C SER A 292 8.12 40.81 6.10
N GLU A 293 8.20 39.52 6.38
CA GLU A 293 7.54 38.47 5.62
C GLU A 293 6.07 38.36 6.06
N PRO A 294 5.15 37.98 5.16
CA PRO A 294 3.77 37.71 5.54
C PRO A 294 3.70 36.49 6.48
N GLU A 295 2.60 36.35 7.23
CA GLU A 295 2.37 35.13 7.99
C GLU A 295 2.32 33.92 7.04
N PRO A 296 3.03 32.82 7.36
CA PRO A 296 3.07 31.66 6.50
C PRO A 296 1.72 30.94 6.51
N LEU A 297 1.36 30.32 5.38
CA LEU A 297 0.12 29.54 5.24
C LEU A 297 0.13 28.26 6.10
N GLU A 298 1.31 27.81 6.50
CA GLU A 298 1.55 26.60 7.29
C GLU A 298 2.69 26.87 8.28
N GLN A 299 2.69 26.15 9.42
CA GLN A 299 3.78 26.25 10.38
C GLN A 299 5.00 25.50 9.86
N VAL A 300 6.18 26.12 10.00
CA VAL A 300 7.45 25.55 9.52
C VAL A 300 8.27 25.15 10.73
N TRP A 301 8.67 23.88 10.78
CA TRP A 301 9.40 23.30 11.90
C TRP A 301 10.68 22.63 11.42
N VAL A 302 11.71 22.65 12.25
CA VAL A 302 12.96 21.92 12.02
C VAL A 302 13.16 20.94 13.16
N SER A 303 13.48 19.69 12.81
CA SER A 303 13.65 18.63 13.79
C SER A 303 14.86 18.89 14.69
N ALA A 304 14.78 18.51 15.97
CA ALA A 304 15.80 18.87 16.97
C ALA A 304 17.16 18.19 16.72
N ASP A 305 17.15 16.99 16.14
CA ASP A 305 18.33 16.25 15.68
C ASP A 305 19.08 16.98 14.56
N GLU A 306 18.37 17.63 13.63
CA GLU A 306 18.97 18.45 12.56
C GLU A 306 19.66 19.73 13.08
N LEU A 307 19.40 20.09 14.34
CA LEU A 307 19.95 21.27 15.01
C LEU A 307 21.09 20.93 15.98
N GLU A 308 21.45 19.65 16.10
CA GLU A 308 22.51 19.23 17.02
C GLU A 308 23.84 19.91 16.66
N GLY A 309 24.43 20.59 17.64
CA GLY A 309 25.69 21.33 17.47
C GLY A 309 25.56 22.73 16.86
N LYS A 310 24.35 23.16 16.47
CA LYS A 310 24.10 24.55 16.05
C LYS A 310 23.78 25.42 17.28
N SER A 311 24.31 26.64 17.30
CA SER A 311 24.14 27.57 18.44
C SER A 311 23.89 29.02 18.04
N GLU A 312 23.91 29.30 16.74
CA GLU A 312 23.63 30.61 16.18
C GLU A 312 22.27 30.59 15.49
N VAL A 313 21.60 31.74 15.46
CA VAL A 313 20.32 31.87 14.75
C VAL A 313 20.53 31.61 13.27
N ILE A 314 19.75 30.68 12.74
CA ILE A 314 19.79 30.27 11.34
C ILE A 314 18.70 31.04 10.60
N TYR A 315 19.08 31.74 9.56
CA TYR A 315 18.13 32.39 8.66
C TYR A 315 18.08 31.57 7.38
N PHE A 316 16.91 31.16 6.91
CA PHE A 316 16.79 30.35 5.70
C PHE A 316 15.53 30.68 4.91
N ARG A 317 15.47 30.25 3.65
CA ARG A 317 14.30 30.47 2.80
C ARG A 317 13.54 29.16 2.57
N TYR A 318 12.22 29.20 2.69
CA TYR A 318 11.32 28.08 2.39
C TYR A 318 10.07 28.59 1.66
N LYS A 319 9.69 27.95 0.54
CA LYS A 319 8.57 28.37 -0.34
C LYS A 319 8.57 29.89 -0.64
N SER A 320 9.76 30.43 -0.96
CA SER A 320 9.99 31.85 -1.26
C SER A 320 9.76 32.84 -0.11
N GLN A 321 9.62 32.37 1.14
CA GLN A 321 9.58 33.19 2.35
C GLN A 321 10.81 32.96 3.22
N CYS A 322 11.29 34.00 3.88
CA CYS A 322 12.41 33.93 4.80
C CYS A 322 11.99 33.66 6.25
N PHE A 323 12.69 32.73 6.88
CA PHE A 323 12.49 32.30 8.25
C PHE A 323 13.76 32.52 9.07
N ALA A 324 13.57 32.77 10.36
CA ALA A 324 14.59 32.77 11.38
C ALA A 324 14.29 31.62 12.35
N LEU A 325 15.32 30.88 12.72
CA LEU A 325 15.25 29.74 13.62
C LEU A 325 16.35 29.89 14.67
N ASP A 326 15.99 29.87 15.94
CA ASP A 326 16.95 29.95 17.05
C ASP A 326 17.18 28.54 17.61
N PRO A 327 18.33 27.88 17.32
CA PRO A 327 18.63 26.53 17.83
C PRO A 327 18.77 26.45 19.35
N THR A 328 18.81 27.58 20.06
CA THR A 328 18.93 27.64 21.52
C THR A 328 17.58 27.58 22.23
N GLU A 329 16.47 27.65 21.48
CA GLU A 329 15.14 27.43 22.03
C GLU A 329 14.95 25.97 22.50
N GLU A 330 14.12 25.78 23.52
CA GLU A 330 13.81 24.44 24.02
C GLU A 330 12.97 23.69 22.96
N PRO A 331 13.45 22.54 22.44
CA PRO A 331 12.69 21.76 21.48
C PRO A 331 11.33 21.39 22.05
N SER A 332 10.29 21.60 21.25
CA SER A 332 8.93 21.24 21.60
C SER A 332 8.37 20.29 20.56
N ARG A 333 7.22 19.69 20.88
CA ARG A 333 6.62 18.70 20.01
C ARG A 333 6.10 19.36 18.73
N ILE A 334 6.55 18.85 17.59
CA ILE A 334 6.11 19.29 16.27
C ILE A 334 4.62 18.94 16.11
N PRO A 335 3.75 19.93 15.81
CA PRO A 335 2.36 19.69 15.46
C PRO A 335 2.23 18.73 14.27
N PHE A 336 1.18 17.90 14.27
CA PHE A 336 1.02 16.88 13.24
C PHE A 336 0.86 17.47 11.82
N ASP A 337 0.25 18.64 11.71
CA ASP A 337 -0.04 19.38 10.48
C ASP A 337 1.07 20.36 10.07
N ALA A 338 2.21 20.39 10.79
CA ALA A 338 3.34 21.24 10.48
C ALA A 338 4.20 20.70 9.32
N SER A 339 4.80 21.61 8.56
CA SER A 339 5.82 21.30 7.57
C SER A 339 7.18 21.15 8.24
N VAL A 340 7.74 19.94 8.23
CA VAL A 340 9.08 19.65 8.74
C VAL A 340 10.11 19.79 7.62
N ILE A 341 11.13 20.60 7.86
CA ILE A 341 12.16 20.91 6.87
C ILE A 341 13.58 20.81 7.44
N VAL A 342 14.55 20.66 6.53
CA VAL A 342 15.98 20.79 6.82
C VAL A 342 16.46 22.10 6.19
N PRO A 343 16.93 23.10 6.96
CA PRO A 343 17.47 24.34 6.41
C PRO A 343 18.67 24.06 5.50
N LYS A 344 18.63 24.56 4.25
CA LYS A 344 19.71 24.38 3.25
C LYS A 344 20.43 25.68 2.89
N ASP A 345 19.67 26.74 2.64
CA ASP A 345 20.22 28.05 2.30
C ASP A 345 20.30 28.93 3.55
N GLU A 346 21.42 28.89 4.28
CA GLU A 346 21.61 29.70 5.48
C GLU A 346 22.12 31.11 5.13
N PHE A 347 21.41 32.14 5.58
CA PHE A 347 21.74 33.55 5.39
C PHE A 347 22.27 34.14 6.71
N PRO A 348 23.11 35.19 6.64
CA PRO A 348 23.64 35.82 7.85
C PRO A 348 22.57 36.60 8.64
N ASP A 349 21.53 37.10 7.97
CA ASP A 349 20.44 37.83 8.60
C ASP A 349 19.16 37.87 7.73
N CYS A 350 18.04 38.25 8.36
CA CYS A 350 16.74 38.41 7.69
C CYS A 350 16.78 39.40 6.50
N PRO A 351 17.37 40.61 6.61
CA PRO A 351 17.46 41.52 5.46
C PRO A 351 18.18 40.93 4.25
N THR A 352 19.25 40.15 4.48
CA THR A 352 19.99 39.45 3.42
C THR A 352 19.17 38.29 2.87
N CYS A 353 18.44 37.57 3.73
CA CYS A 353 17.50 36.57 3.25
C CYS A 353 16.39 37.20 2.38
N ILE A 354 15.79 38.31 2.79
CA ILE A 354 14.63 38.92 2.12
C ILE A 354 15.04 39.65 0.83
N CYS A 355 16.07 40.49 0.93
CA CYS A 355 16.49 41.41 -0.13
C CYS A 355 17.71 40.92 -0.91
N GLY A 356 18.38 39.88 -0.44
CA GLY A 356 19.57 39.36 -1.11
C GLY A 356 19.21 38.82 -2.48
N GLU A 357 19.67 39.56 -3.51
CA GLU A 357 20.32 38.88 -4.63
C GLU A 357 21.48 38.08 -4.03
N ARG A 358 21.61 36.80 -4.41
CA ARG A 358 22.73 35.94 -3.98
C ARG A 358 24.02 36.75 -3.99
N SER A 359 24.78 36.72 -2.89
CA SER A 359 26.07 37.39 -2.84
C SER A 359 27.01 36.76 -3.88
N GLU A 360 27.18 37.47 -4.98
CA GLU A 360 28.26 37.42 -5.99
C GLU A 360 28.62 36.01 -6.52
N GLU A 361 28.13 35.75 -7.74
CA GLU A 361 28.12 34.46 -8.47
C GLU A 361 26.96 33.58 -8.01
N GLY A 362 25.95 33.40 -8.86
CA GLY A 362 24.95 32.37 -8.61
C GLY A 362 25.70 31.05 -8.49
N ASP A 363 25.44 30.28 -7.43
CA ASP A 363 26.03 28.94 -7.36
C ASP A 363 25.68 28.22 -8.66
N MET A 364 26.72 27.93 -9.43
CA MET A 364 26.63 27.21 -10.68
C MET A 364 26.47 25.74 -10.31
N GLY A 365 25.55 25.06 -10.98
CA GLY A 365 25.34 23.65 -10.73
C GLY A 365 24.76 22.95 -11.93
N VAL A 366 24.77 21.63 -11.85
CA VAL A 366 24.09 20.77 -12.82
C VAL A 366 22.81 20.27 -12.18
N LYS A 367 21.72 20.36 -12.94
CA LYS A 367 20.45 19.77 -12.52
C LYS A 367 20.59 18.25 -12.51
N ALA A 368 20.33 17.65 -11.36
CA ALA A 368 20.32 16.20 -11.24
C ALA A 368 19.07 15.64 -11.94
N HIS A 369 19.26 14.56 -12.67
CA HIS A 369 18.21 13.88 -13.41
C HIS A 369 17.62 12.78 -12.55
N LEU A 370 16.30 12.77 -12.40
CA LEU A 370 15.65 11.66 -11.71
C LEU A 370 15.93 10.37 -12.49
N CYS A 371 16.46 9.37 -11.78
CA CYS A 371 16.75 8.07 -12.38
C CYS A 371 15.46 7.47 -12.99
N PRO A 372 15.53 6.84 -14.18
CA PRO A 372 14.35 6.32 -14.87
C PRO A 372 13.55 5.34 -14.00
N ARG A 373 12.23 5.26 -14.23
CA ARG A 373 11.30 4.32 -13.58
C ARG A 373 10.90 4.67 -12.14
N GLN A 374 11.23 5.87 -11.67
CA GLN A 374 10.71 6.44 -10.42
C GLN A 374 9.49 7.33 -10.67
N ASN A 375 8.72 7.60 -9.60
CA ASN A 375 7.56 8.49 -9.67
C ASN A 375 8.01 9.93 -9.97
N ILE A 376 7.47 10.55 -11.03
CA ILE A 376 7.79 11.94 -11.39
C ILE A 376 7.23 12.95 -10.39
N ASP A 377 6.25 12.57 -9.58
CA ASP A 377 5.77 13.41 -8.46
C ASP A 377 6.82 13.50 -7.33
N LEU A 378 7.81 12.60 -7.34
CA LEU A 378 9.04 12.70 -6.53
C LEU A 378 10.16 13.45 -7.25
N ALA A 379 9.95 13.91 -8.49
CA ALA A 379 10.94 14.70 -9.23
C ALA A 379 11.02 16.09 -8.60
N GLU A 380 11.81 16.17 -7.55
CA GLU A 380 12.18 17.45 -6.97
C GLU A 380 13.14 18.17 -7.94
N ASP A 381 13.14 19.49 -7.87
CA ASP A 381 14.07 20.30 -8.66
C ASP A 381 15.46 20.25 -8.03
N VAL A 382 16.15 19.11 -8.15
CA VAL A 382 17.44 18.82 -7.49
C VAL A 382 18.62 19.29 -8.33
N TRP A 383 19.60 19.92 -7.69
CA TRP A 383 20.83 20.43 -8.29
C TRP A 383 22.06 20.01 -7.49
N VAL A 384 23.18 19.76 -8.17
CA VAL A 384 24.50 19.51 -7.58
C VAL A 384 25.40 20.69 -7.92
N LEU A 385 26.13 21.20 -6.95
CA LEU A 385 27.05 22.34 -7.12
C LEU A 385 28.20 21.98 -8.05
N GLU A 386 28.67 22.93 -8.87
CA GLU A 386 29.81 22.74 -9.79
C GLU A 386 31.08 22.28 -9.05
N GLU A 387 31.31 22.80 -7.84
CA GLU A 387 32.46 22.39 -7.00
C GLU A 387 32.33 20.99 -6.42
N ASP A 388 31.11 20.45 -6.35
CA ASP A 388 30.78 19.12 -5.82
C ASP A 388 30.50 18.10 -6.95
N LEU A 389 30.73 18.48 -8.22
CA LEU A 389 30.52 17.57 -9.34
C LEU A 389 31.57 16.46 -9.36
N PRO A 390 31.14 15.20 -9.50
CA PRO A 390 32.05 14.06 -9.64
C PRO A 390 32.74 14.07 -11.01
N ASP A 391 33.89 13.42 -11.13
CA ASP A 391 34.62 13.32 -12.40
C ASP A 391 33.90 12.44 -13.45
N GLU A 392 32.97 11.59 -13.01
CA GLU A 392 32.20 10.66 -13.85
C GLU A 392 30.70 10.71 -13.49
N PRO A 393 29.81 10.29 -14.42
CA PRO A 393 28.39 10.21 -14.15
C PRO A 393 28.10 9.40 -12.88
N THR A 394 27.46 10.03 -11.91
CA THR A 394 27.28 9.46 -10.57
C THR A 394 25.82 9.41 -10.19
N TYR A 395 25.41 8.31 -9.58
CA TYR A 395 24.05 8.01 -9.17
C TYR A 395 23.97 8.10 -7.64
N PHE A 396 22.97 8.80 -7.11
CA PHE A 396 22.86 9.05 -5.68
C PHE A 396 21.41 9.10 -5.23
N ARG A 397 21.16 8.85 -3.94
CA ARG A 397 19.80 8.78 -3.40
C ARG A 397 19.59 9.87 -2.38
N ARG A 398 18.64 10.75 -2.62
CA ARG A 398 18.28 11.78 -1.64
C ARG A 398 17.19 11.25 -0.73
N SER A 399 17.43 11.17 0.58
CA SER A 399 16.36 10.91 1.56
C SER A 399 15.37 12.09 1.58
N GLY A 400 14.08 11.79 1.52
CA GLY A 400 13.05 12.79 1.86
C GLY A 400 13.14 13.15 3.35
N ASN A 401 12.59 14.29 3.76
CA ASN A 401 12.58 14.80 5.15
C ASN A 401 11.90 13.87 6.20
N SER A 402 11.53 12.64 5.86
CA SER A 402 11.23 11.64 6.87
C SER A 402 12.57 11.12 7.40
N GLY A 403 12.94 11.48 8.63
CA GLY A 403 14.11 10.96 9.37
C GLY A 403 14.07 9.45 9.65
N ASP A 404 13.49 8.67 8.74
CA ASP A 404 13.41 7.22 8.76
C ASP A 404 14.05 6.69 7.47
N GLN A 405 15.32 6.27 7.58
CA GLN A 405 16.05 5.61 6.50
C GLN A 405 15.40 4.29 6.05
N SER A 406 14.43 3.76 6.80
CA SER A 406 13.74 2.50 6.48
C SER A 406 12.46 2.68 5.65
N SER A 407 11.94 3.91 5.53
CA SER A 407 10.67 4.20 4.87
C SER A 407 10.83 4.95 3.55
N GLY A 408 11.60 4.41 2.59
CA GLY A 408 11.44 4.53 1.13
C GLY A 408 11.15 5.88 0.41
N GLY A 409 11.05 7.02 1.09
CA GLY A 409 10.47 8.26 0.55
C GLY A 409 11.43 9.19 -0.19
N GLY A 410 12.61 8.69 -0.57
CA GLY A 410 13.65 9.46 -1.24
C GLY A 410 13.82 9.10 -2.72
N GLY A 411 13.94 10.10 -3.58
CA GLY A 411 14.22 9.94 -5.02
C GLY A 411 15.70 9.64 -5.29
N CYS A 412 15.95 8.76 -6.25
CA CYS A 412 17.25 8.48 -6.84
C CYS A 412 17.52 9.38 -8.03
N TYR A 413 18.69 10.01 -8.06
CA TYR A 413 19.08 10.93 -9.09
C TYR A 413 20.41 10.50 -9.69
N TYR A 414 20.70 10.96 -10.90
CA TYR A 414 22.04 10.91 -11.46
C TYR A 414 22.45 12.30 -11.91
N VAL A 415 23.73 12.60 -11.78
CA VAL A 415 24.34 13.81 -12.33
C VAL A 415 25.36 13.41 -13.37
N ASP A 416 25.32 14.06 -14.53
CA ASP A 416 26.33 13.89 -15.57
C ASP A 416 27.26 15.11 -15.52
N PRO A 417 28.57 14.95 -15.21
CA PRO A 417 29.49 16.09 -15.16
C PRO A 417 29.76 16.71 -16.54
N GLU A 418 29.36 16.06 -17.65
CA GLU A 418 29.40 16.67 -18.97
C GLU A 418 28.25 17.66 -19.20
N ASP A 419 27.21 17.67 -18.35
CA ASP A 419 26.15 18.66 -18.43
C ASP A 419 26.69 20.05 -18.11
N THR A 420 26.23 21.04 -18.87
CA THR A 420 26.69 22.43 -18.70
C THR A 420 26.19 23.00 -17.37
N PRO A 421 27.08 23.41 -16.45
CA PRO A 421 26.68 24.11 -15.24
C PRO A 421 25.90 25.39 -15.58
N ARG A 422 24.85 25.68 -14.81
CA ARG A 422 24.01 26.87 -14.97
C ARG A 422 23.73 27.48 -13.61
N ASP A 423 23.31 28.75 -13.62
CA ASP A 423 22.73 29.38 -12.43
C ASP A 423 21.58 28.51 -11.91
N ILE A 424 21.72 28.02 -10.67
CA ILE A 424 20.69 27.25 -10.00
C ILE A 424 19.46 28.16 -9.74
N PRO A 425 18.24 27.79 -10.19
CA PRO A 425 17.04 28.58 -9.95
C PRO A 425 16.71 28.75 -8.46
N VAL A 426 16.06 29.86 -8.13
CA VAL A 426 15.65 30.15 -6.75
C VAL A 426 14.54 29.21 -6.31
N GLY A 427 14.73 28.53 -5.17
CA GLY A 427 13.78 27.53 -4.64
C GLY A 427 14.06 26.11 -5.13
N SER A 428 15.08 25.92 -5.97
CA SER A 428 15.61 24.60 -6.29
C SER A 428 16.29 23.97 -5.09
N ILE A 429 16.36 22.65 -5.06
CA ILE A 429 16.94 21.92 -3.96
C ILE A 429 18.39 21.53 -4.28
N ILE A 430 19.33 22.02 -3.50
CA ILE A 430 20.74 21.64 -3.62
C ILE A 430 20.97 20.31 -2.86
N SER A 431 21.65 19.36 -3.49
CA SER A 431 22.03 18.07 -2.91
C SER A 431 23.54 17.89 -2.97
N ARG A 432 24.12 17.41 -1.88
CA ARG A 432 25.46 16.82 -1.87
C ARG A 432 25.35 15.35 -2.23
N ILE A 433 26.39 14.82 -2.87
CA ILE A 433 26.50 13.39 -3.17
C ILE A 433 27.25 12.74 -2.00
N ASP A 434 26.52 12.25 -1.02
CA ASP A 434 27.04 11.55 0.15
C ASP A 434 26.84 10.02 0.05
N ASN A 435 26.05 9.57 -0.91
CA ASN A 435 25.85 8.18 -1.25
C ASN A 435 25.93 7.92 -2.76
N THR A 436 26.86 7.08 -3.18
CA THR A 436 27.03 6.75 -4.60
C THR A 436 26.60 5.33 -4.91
N TYR A 437 26.02 5.15 -6.09
CA TYR A 437 25.63 3.86 -6.62
C TYR A 437 26.24 3.70 -8.01
N GLU A 438 26.50 2.45 -8.42
CA GLU A 438 27.10 2.18 -9.73
C GLU A 438 26.16 2.55 -10.89
N ASN A 439 24.85 2.50 -10.65
CA ASN A 439 23.84 2.81 -11.65
C ASN A 439 22.48 3.14 -11.00
N CYS A 440 21.56 3.66 -11.81
CA CYS A 440 20.19 3.98 -11.38
C CYS A 440 19.44 2.78 -10.79
N HIS A 441 19.70 1.56 -11.28
CA HIS A 441 19.01 0.38 -10.77
C HIS A 441 19.40 0.14 -9.31
N ASP A 442 20.70 0.10 -9.01
CA ASP A 442 21.21 -0.13 -7.66
C ASP A 442 20.79 0.96 -6.69
N CYS A 443 20.78 2.22 -7.14
CA CYS A 443 20.24 3.33 -6.35
C CYS A 443 18.78 3.05 -5.93
N THR A 444 17.94 2.64 -6.90
CA THR A 444 16.52 2.43 -6.65
C THR A 444 16.19 1.16 -5.86
N THR A 445 17.09 0.16 -5.84
CA THR A 445 16.83 -1.16 -5.24
C THR A 445 17.59 -1.43 -3.94
N ARG A 446 18.78 -0.84 -3.73
CA ARG A 446 19.60 -1.05 -2.51
C ARG A 446 19.22 0.00 -1.44
N GLY A 447 18.48 -0.43 -0.41
CA GLY A 447 18.41 0.29 0.87
C GLY A 447 19.82 0.32 1.48
N GLY A 448 20.31 1.52 1.81
CA GLY A 448 21.74 1.81 1.94
C GLY A 448 22.51 1.03 3.02
N SER A 449 23.76 0.71 2.70
CA SER A 449 24.85 0.60 3.67
C SER A 449 26.13 1.02 2.96
N ASN A 450 26.55 2.27 3.15
CA ASN A 450 27.92 2.69 2.88
C ASN A 450 28.72 2.49 4.18
N ASN A 451 29.54 1.46 4.21
CA ASN A 451 30.72 1.45 5.06
C ASN A 451 31.86 0.90 4.21
N ASP A 452 32.80 1.80 3.90
CA ASP A 452 34.15 1.47 3.47
C ASP A 452 34.83 0.66 4.59
N GLY A 453 34.79 -0.66 4.43
CA GLY A 453 35.65 -1.59 5.13
C GLY A 453 36.15 -2.59 4.10
N ASP A 454 37.44 -2.51 3.78
CA ASP A 454 38.17 -3.52 3.03
C ASP A 454 37.78 -4.93 3.52
N ASP A 455 36.96 -5.64 2.76
CA ASP A 455 36.89 -7.10 2.77
C ASP A 455 36.46 -7.55 1.38
N ASP A 456 37.42 -8.14 0.65
CA ASP A 456 37.23 -8.94 -0.57
C ASP A 456 36.40 -10.19 -0.22
N GLU A 457 35.12 -10.04 0.10
CA GLU A 457 34.16 -11.14 0.08
C GLU A 457 33.21 -10.90 -1.09
N GLU A 458 33.41 -11.71 -2.14
CA GLU A 458 32.42 -11.95 -3.19
C GLU A 458 31.04 -12.05 -2.52
N ASP A 459 30.12 -11.17 -2.91
CA ASP A 459 28.73 -11.09 -2.42
C ASP A 459 27.98 -12.35 -2.91
N ASP A 460 28.34 -13.50 -2.34
CA ASP A 460 27.66 -14.76 -2.46
C ASP A 460 26.32 -14.59 -1.76
N THR A 461 25.33 -14.23 -2.58
CA THR A 461 23.91 -14.36 -2.22
C THR A 461 23.73 -15.71 -1.52
N PRO A 462 23.26 -15.76 -0.26
CA PRO A 462 23.20 -17.01 0.46
C PRO A 462 22.39 -18.03 -0.35
N PRO A 463 22.88 -19.26 -0.58
CA PRO A 463 22.30 -20.22 -1.54
C PRO A 463 20.89 -20.73 -1.19
N TRP A 464 20.25 -20.15 -0.18
CA TRP A 464 18.90 -20.46 0.30
C TRP A 464 17.88 -19.35 0.03
N TRP A 465 18.25 -18.23 -0.60
CA TRP A 465 17.28 -17.24 -1.10
C TRP A 465 16.67 -17.73 -2.42
N PRO A 466 15.34 -17.87 -2.55
CA PRO A 466 14.74 -18.25 -3.82
C PRO A 466 15.04 -17.16 -4.88
N PRO A 467 15.37 -17.53 -6.13
CA PRO A 467 15.54 -16.56 -7.20
C PRO A 467 14.25 -15.73 -7.32
N LEU A 468 14.38 -14.40 -7.41
CA LEU A 468 13.24 -13.54 -7.72
C LEU A 468 12.57 -14.07 -9.01
N PRO A 469 11.24 -14.16 -9.08
CA PRO A 469 10.54 -14.57 -10.29
C PRO A 469 11.00 -13.69 -11.47
N GLU A 470 11.27 -14.30 -12.63
CA GLU A 470 11.62 -13.55 -13.85
C GLU A 470 10.59 -12.44 -14.10
N GLU A 471 11.04 -11.20 -14.29
CA GLU A 471 10.15 -10.04 -14.48
C GLU A 471 9.36 -10.18 -15.79
N ASN A 472 8.06 -10.41 -15.67
CA ASN A 472 7.17 -10.50 -16.83
C ASN A 472 6.70 -9.12 -17.28
N PHE A 473 6.66 -8.92 -18.59
CA PHE A 473 6.16 -7.72 -19.25
C PHE A 473 4.92 -8.07 -20.07
N TYR A 474 3.90 -7.23 -20.08
CA TYR A 474 2.70 -7.42 -20.90
C TYR A 474 2.53 -6.25 -21.86
N GLU A 475 2.25 -6.55 -23.15
CA GLU A 475 1.96 -5.53 -24.17
C GLU A 475 0.58 -4.93 -23.95
N LEU A 476 0.40 -3.65 -24.25
CA LEU A 476 -0.91 -3.00 -24.20
C LEU A 476 -1.56 -3.00 -25.58
N ASN A 477 -2.83 -3.36 -25.65
CA ASN A 477 -3.67 -3.22 -26.83
C ASN A 477 -4.52 -1.95 -26.69
N ASP A 478 -4.67 -1.19 -27.77
CA ASP A 478 -5.64 -0.09 -27.79
C ASP A 478 -7.07 -0.67 -27.83
N CYS A 479 -7.94 -0.25 -26.91
CA CYS A 479 -9.30 -0.79 -26.78
C CYS A 479 -10.19 -0.49 -28.00
N GLU A 480 -9.94 0.63 -28.70
CA GLU A 480 -10.76 1.06 -29.83
C GLU A 480 -10.39 0.30 -31.10
N THR A 481 -9.09 0.04 -31.30
CA THR A 481 -8.58 -0.62 -32.51
C THR A 481 -8.29 -2.11 -32.33
N GLY A 482 -8.17 -2.59 -31.09
CA GLY A 482 -7.79 -3.95 -30.74
C GLY A 482 -6.35 -4.32 -31.16
N SER A 483 -5.54 -3.34 -31.56
CA SER A 483 -4.17 -3.56 -32.02
C SER A 483 -3.17 -3.39 -30.88
N GLY A 484 -2.19 -4.29 -30.82
CA GLY A 484 -1.01 -4.13 -29.96
C GLY A 484 -0.31 -2.80 -30.19
N THR A 485 0.15 -2.20 -29.11
CA THR A 485 0.84 -0.92 -29.07
C THR A 485 2.32 -1.11 -28.74
N ASP A 486 3.14 -0.07 -28.84
CA ASP A 486 4.52 -0.11 -28.37
C ASP A 486 4.64 0.00 -26.82
N LYS A 487 3.50 0.12 -26.12
CA LYS A 487 3.43 0.30 -24.67
C LYS A 487 3.26 -1.03 -23.94
N TRP A 488 3.65 -1.04 -22.68
CA TRP A 488 3.68 -2.26 -21.86
C TRP A 488 3.53 -1.97 -20.36
N VAL A 489 3.21 -3.02 -19.59
CA VAL A 489 3.14 -3.00 -18.11
C VAL A 489 4.03 -4.08 -17.49
N ARG A 490 4.52 -3.83 -16.27
CA ARG A 490 5.34 -4.76 -15.49
C ARG A 490 4.48 -5.55 -14.52
N GLU A 491 4.66 -6.87 -14.52
CA GLU A 491 4.00 -7.75 -13.58
C GLU A 491 4.33 -7.39 -12.12
N ASN A 492 5.59 -7.54 -11.73
CA ASN A 492 6.00 -7.45 -10.32
C ASN A 492 5.63 -6.12 -9.65
N HIS A 493 5.65 -5.01 -10.39
CA HIS A 493 5.33 -3.68 -9.85
C HIS A 493 3.82 -3.50 -9.62
N VAL A 494 2.98 -3.97 -10.54
CA VAL A 494 1.52 -3.91 -10.37
C VAL A 494 1.09 -4.95 -9.33
N CYS A 495 1.69 -6.13 -9.39
CA CYS A 495 1.44 -7.24 -8.48
C CYS A 495 1.85 -6.96 -7.03
N ALA A 496 2.90 -6.16 -6.83
CA ALA A 496 3.30 -5.69 -5.51
C ALA A 496 2.18 -4.89 -4.79
N LEU A 497 1.30 -4.18 -5.51
CA LEU A 497 0.13 -3.52 -4.90
C LEU A 497 -0.81 -4.51 -4.23
N PHE A 498 -0.87 -5.74 -4.73
CA PHE A 498 -1.75 -6.79 -4.23
C PHE A 498 -1.07 -7.69 -3.20
N GLY A 499 0.21 -7.48 -2.90
CA GLY A 499 1.00 -8.31 -1.99
C GLY A 499 1.21 -9.75 -2.49
N VAL A 500 1.03 -9.99 -3.80
CA VAL A 500 1.16 -11.30 -4.45
C VAL A 500 2.02 -11.12 -5.69
N VAL A 501 3.17 -11.76 -5.76
CA VAL A 501 4.05 -11.76 -6.95
C VAL A 501 4.46 -13.20 -7.26
N PRO A 502 4.21 -13.73 -8.48
CA PRO A 502 3.56 -13.10 -9.65
C PRO A 502 2.02 -13.05 -9.53
N CYS A 503 1.36 -12.18 -10.30
CA CYS A 503 -0.09 -12.09 -10.44
C CYS A 503 -0.49 -11.92 -11.91
N ASP A 504 -1.67 -12.41 -12.32
CA ASP A 504 -2.11 -12.30 -13.72
C ASP A 504 -2.72 -10.91 -13.99
N LEU A 505 -2.13 -10.16 -14.91
CA LEU A 505 -2.57 -8.82 -15.29
C LEU A 505 -3.38 -8.79 -16.59
N ARG A 506 -3.49 -9.91 -17.30
CA ARG A 506 -4.09 -9.96 -18.64
C ARG A 506 -5.57 -9.62 -18.59
N GLY A 507 -6.05 -8.91 -19.62
CA GLY A 507 -7.44 -8.47 -19.73
C GLY A 507 -7.80 -7.26 -18.84
N LEU A 508 -6.86 -6.72 -18.05
CA LEU A 508 -7.08 -5.47 -17.33
C LEU A 508 -7.23 -4.32 -18.33
N VAL A 509 -8.34 -3.59 -18.25
CA VAL A 509 -8.64 -2.44 -19.10
C VAL A 509 -8.56 -1.15 -18.28
N PHE A 510 -7.85 -0.14 -18.80
CA PHE A 510 -7.66 1.12 -18.12
C PHE A 510 -7.55 2.31 -19.09
N LEU A 511 -7.99 3.49 -18.65
CA LEU A 511 -7.83 4.74 -19.40
C LEU A 511 -6.51 5.40 -18.99
N ALA A 512 -5.61 5.58 -19.95
CA ALA A 512 -4.33 6.24 -19.72
C ALA A 512 -4.46 7.78 -19.72
N SER A 513 -3.45 8.43 -19.17
CA SER A 513 -3.35 9.90 -19.07
C SER A 513 -3.34 10.65 -20.41
N ASP A 514 -3.07 9.95 -21.51
CA ASP A 514 -3.15 10.49 -22.87
C ASP A 514 -4.57 10.41 -23.47
N GLY A 515 -5.56 9.96 -22.69
CA GLY A 515 -6.95 9.87 -23.09
C GLY A 515 -7.30 8.61 -23.89
N HIS A 516 -6.35 7.68 -24.07
CA HIS A 516 -6.57 6.41 -24.76
C HIS A 516 -6.91 5.28 -23.77
N CYS A 517 -7.80 4.39 -24.19
CA CYS A 517 -8.11 3.16 -23.45
C CYS A 517 -7.13 2.07 -23.86
N TYR A 518 -6.54 1.39 -22.88
CA TYR A 518 -5.65 0.26 -23.08
C TYR A 518 -6.14 -0.99 -22.35
N GLU A 519 -5.96 -2.15 -22.99
CA GLU A 519 -6.14 -3.48 -22.42
C GLU A 519 -4.76 -4.15 -22.27
N VAL A 520 -4.49 -4.77 -21.12
CA VAL A 520 -3.28 -5.57 -20.92
C VAL A 520 -3.40 -6.88 -21.72
N GLY A 521 -2.63 -6.98 -22.80
CA GLY A 521 -2.60 -8.12 -23.71
C GLY A 521 -1.69 -9.25 -23.24
N SER A 522 -1.12 -9.98 -24.20
CA SER A 522 -0.23 -11.11 -23.90
C SER A 522 1.13 -10.68 -23.35
N GLN A 523 1.80 -11.61 -22.65
CA GLN A 523 3.17 -11.45 -22.19
C GLN A 523 4.11 -11.15 -23.38
N ALA A 524 4.84 -10.05 -23.29
CA ALA A 524 5.81 -9.60 -24.28
C ALA A 524 7.14 -10.38 -24.14
N SER A 525 7.77 -10.73 -25.27
CA SER A 525 9.11 -11.32 -25.31
C SER A 525 10.19 -10.34 -24.83
N PRO A 526 11.37 -10.81 -24.35
CA PRO A 526 12.18 -10.08 -23.37
C PRO A 526 13.05 -8.99 -24.01
N LYS A 527 12.41 -7.84 -24.31
CA LYS A 527 12.95 -6.49 -24.23
C LYS A 527 11.87 -5.52 -24.74
N PRO A 528 11.15 -4.83 -23.85
CA PRO A 528 10.20 -3.82 -24.30
C PRO A 528 10.94 -2.67 -25.00
N LEU A 529 10.46 -2.25 -26.18
CA LEU A 529 11.09 -1.19 -26.99
C LEU A 529 10.42 0.19 -26.84
N GLY A 530 9.30 0.29 -26.11
CA GLY A 530 8.53 1.54 -25.97
C GLY A 530 8.26 1.97 -24.53
N PRO A 531 7.37 2.94 -24.29
CA PRO A 531 7.13 3.52 -22.97
C PRO A 531 6.25 2.62 -22.08
N SER A 532 6.60 2.52 -20.79
CA SER A 532 5.84 1.74 -19.81
C SER A 532 4.63 2.53 -19.29
N ALA A 533 3.44 1.91 -19.25
CA ALA A 533 2.26 2.46 -18.58
C ALA A 533 2.04 1.91 -17.16
N THR A 534 2.99 1.10 -16.65
CA THR A 534 2.93 0.46 -15.32
C THR A 534 2.48 1.40 -14.20
N ASN A 535 3.05 2.61 -14.13
CA ASN A 535 2.73 3.56 -13.07
C ASN A 535 1.33 4.17 -13.23
N GLN A 536 0.84 4.31 -14.46
CA GLN A 536 -0.52 4.80 -14.72
C GLN A 536 -1.54 3.74 -14.27
N LEU A 537 -1.27 2.46 -14.58
CA LEU A 537 -2.07 1.34 -14.10
C LEU A 537 -2.02 1.23 -12.57
N ILE A 538 -0.85 1.41 -11.95
CA ILE A 538 -0.69 1.43 -10.48
C ILE A 538 -1.51 2.55 -9.84
N ALA A 539 -1.43 3.78 -10.34
CA ALA A 539 -2.18 4.92 -9.80
C ALA A 539 -3.71 4.74 -9.92
N LEU A 540 -4.15 4.04 -10.97
CA LEU A 540 -5.56 3.67 -11.13
C LEU A 540 -5.99 2.60 -10.14
N LEU A 541 -5.15 1.59 -9.90
CA LEU A 541 -5.42 0.48 -8.99
C LEU A 541 -5.27 0.86 -7.50
N SER A 542 -4.38 1.79 -7.17
CA SER A 542 -4.17 2.32 -5.81
C SER A 542 -5.33 3.20 -5.33
N GLY A 543 -6.23 3.60 -6.23
CA GLY A 543 -7.35 4.48 -5.90
C GLY A 543 -6.97 5.95 -5.84
N ASP A 544 -5.86 6.39 -6.43
CA ASP A 544 -5.49 7.82 -6.46
C ASP A 544 -6.26 8.64 -7.53
N CYS A 545 -7.36 8.08 -8.08
CA CYS A 545 -8.22 8.71 -9.09
C CYS A 545 -9.61 9.07 -8.53
N PHE A 546 -9.64 9.93 -7.51
CA PHE A 546 -10.88 10.56 -7.03
C PHE A 546 -10.87 12.06 -7.33
N GLY A 547 -12.01 12.58 -7.75
CA GLY A 547 -12.29 14.01 -7.86
C GLY A 547 -13.49 14.38 -7.00
N TYR A 548 -13.75 15.67 -6.87
CA TYR A 548 -14.91 16.16 -6.13
C TYR A 548 -15.85 16.88 -7.09
N ARG A 549 -17.13 16.52 -7.01
CA ARG A 549 -18.22 17.19 -7.69
C ARG A 549 -18.94 18.10 -6.71
N LEU A 550 -19.10 19.35 -7.09
CA LEU A 550 -19.78 20.40 -6.34
C LEU A 550 -21.10 20.68 -7.01
N ARG A 551 -22.20 20.33 -6.35
CA ARG A 551 -23.56 20.55 -6.85
C ARG A 551 -24.18 21.74 -6.13
N ASP A 552 -24.65 22.73 -6.87
CA ASP A 552 -25.35 23.87 -6.32
C ASP A 552 -26.58 23.42 -5.50
N CYS A 553 -26.70 23.96 -4.29
CA CYS A 553 -27.82 23.79 -3.39
C CYS A 553 -29.17 24.21 -4.02
N ALA A 554 -29.17 25.21 -4.90
CA ALA A 554 -30.35 25.66 -5.62
C ALA A 554 -30.80 24.69 -6.73
N GLY A 555 -29.94 23.73 -7.11
CA GLY A 555 -30.23 22.75 -8.17
C GLY A 555 -30.27 23.34 -9.58
N GLU A 556 -29.84 24.58 -9.77
CA GLU A 556 -29.68 25.24 -11.06
C GLU A 556 -28.21 25.14 -11.47
N GLU A 557 -27.91 24.44 -12.56
CA GLU A 557 -26.53 24.17 -13.03
C GLU A 557 -25.71 25.45 -13.37
N PRO A 558 -24.35 25.42 -13.35
CA PRO A 558 -23.49 24.27 -13.62
C PRO A 558 -22.87 23.55 -12.42
N GLU A 559 -22.75 22.23 -12.52
CA GLU A 559 -21.93 21.40 -11.62
C GLU A 559 -20.44 21.76 -11.81
N ILE A 560 -19.74 22.03 -10.70
CA ILE A 560 -18.29 22.29 -10.73
C ILE A 560 -17.58 20.98 -10.39
N THR A 561 -16.53 20.66 -11.14
CA THR A 561 -15.69 19.52 -10.86
C THR A 561 -14.28 19.99 -10.53
N THR A 562 -13.68 19.42 -9.49
CA THR A 562 -12.33 19.80 -9.05
C THR A 562 -11.50 18.58 -8.66
N ARG A 563 -10.18 18.74 -8.79
CA ARG A 563 -9.18 17.80 -8.25
C ARG A 563 -8.60 18.27 -6.92
N ASP A 564 -8.97 19.46 -6.46
CA ASP A 564 -8.52 19.95 -5.16
C ASP A 564 -9.01 19.00 -4.07
N ASN A 565 -8.16 18.74 -3.07
CA ASN A 565 -8.48 17.78 -2.03
C ASN A 565 -9.54 18.32 -1.08
N LEU A 566 -10.80 17.97 -1.33
CA LEU A 566 -11.95 18.37 -0.52
C LEU A 566 -12.43 17.27 0.43
N VAL A 567 -11.57 16.33 0.83
CA VAL A 567 -11.95 15.19 1.69
C VAL A 567 -12.65 15.63 2.97
N TYR A 568 -12.19 16.73 3.59
CA TYR A 568 -12.78 17.30 4.81
C TYR A 568 -14.19 17.89 4.62
N TYR A 569 -14.58 18.14 3.37
CA TYR A 569 -15.85 18.76 3.01
C TYR A 569 -16.83 17.75 2.39
N GLU A 570 -16.45 16.48 2.23
CA GLU A 570 -17.33 15.44 1.69
C GLU A 570 -18.65 15.35 2.47
N GLY A 571 -19.78 15.44 1.74
CA GLY A 571 -21.12 15.46 2.31
C GLY A 571 -21.53 16.76 3.00
N LYS A 572 -20.65 17.78 3.03
CA LYS A 572 -20.94 19.12 3.57
C LYS A 572 -21.29 20.09 2.45
N VAL A 573 -21.82 21.25 2.86
CA VAL A 573 -22.06 22.38 1.96
C VAL A 573 -20.94 23.40 2.11
N VAL A 574 -20.43 23.92 1.00
CA VAL A 574 -19.36 24.92 0.95
C VAL A 574 -19.76 26.12 0.11
N ARG A 575 -19.31 27.32 0.49
CA ARG A 575 -19.29 28.50 -0.38
C ARG A 575 -17.87 28.68 -0.89
N ILE A 576 -17.73 28.81 -2.20
CA ILE A 576 -16.44 28.98 -2.87
C ILE A 576 -16.15 30.48 -2.95
N ALA A 577 -14.89 30.88 -2.73
CA ALA A 577 -14.49 32.28 -2.80
C ALA A 577 -14.84 32.90 -4.16
N GLY A 578 -15.56 34.02 -4.13
CA GLY A 578 -16.02 34.72 -5.33
C GLY A 578 -17.30 34.14 -5.95
N SER A 579 -17.95 33.16 -5.31
CA SER A 579 -19.29 32.68 -5.65
C SER A 579 -20.27 32.97 -4.51
N ASP A 580 -21.43 33.52 -4.84
CA ASP A 580 -22.54 33.67 -3.89
C ASP A 580 -23.32 32.36 -3.69
N ALA A 581 -23.04 31.34 -4.51
CA ALA A 581 -23.71 30.05 -4.48
C ALA A 581 -23.09 29.08 -3.47
N CYS A 582 -23.92 28.15 -3.01
CA CYS A 582 -23.57 27.14 -2.03
C CYS A 582 -23.56 25.77 -2.69
N TYR A 583 -22.53 24.96 -2.45
CA TYR A 583 -22.32 23.70 -3.15
C TYR A 583 -22.24 22.53 -2.18
N THR A 584 -22.98 21.46 -2.45
CA THR A 584 -22.80 20.17 -1.78
C THR A 584 -21.61 19.45 -2.42
N VAL A 585 -20.63 19.05 -1.60
CA VAL A 585 -19.43 18.34 -2.06
C VAL A 585 -19.68 16.84 -2.04
N THR A 586 -19.56 16.20 -3.20
CA THR A 586 -19.66 14.75 -3.35
C THR A 586 -18.35 14.20 -3.89
N LYS A 587 -17.75 13.23 -3.20
CA LYS A 587 -16.61 12.50 -3.72
C LYS A 587 -17.08 11.58 -4.83
N GLU A 588 -16.41 11.64 -5.96
CA GLU A 588 -16.69 10.74 -7.08
C GLU A 588 -15.41 10.01 -7.51
N PRO A 589 -15.51 8.73 -7.88
CA PRO A 589 -14.44 8.04 -8.57
C PRO A 589 -14.36 8.63 -9.98
N VAL A 590 -13.29 9.37 -10.30
CA VAL A 590 -13.26 10.07 -11.58
C VAL A 590 -11.92 10.02 -12.30
N CYS A 591 -11.88 9.14 -13.30
CA CYS A 591 -10.95 9.20 -14.44
C CYS A 591 -11.48 10.07 -15.61
N LEU A 592 -12.64 10.71 -15.44
CA LEU A 592 -13.46 11.35 -16.50
C LEU A 592 -13.91 12.80 -16.18
N LEU A 593 -13.12 13.58 -15.43
CA LEU A 593 -13.48 14.98 -15.19
C LEU A 593 -13.05 15.81 -16.40
N ASP A 594 -14.02 16.19 -17.22
CA ASP A 594 -13.82 17.19 -18.27
C ASP A 594 -13.53 18.54 -17.62
N ASN A 595 -12.30 19.04 -17.75
CA ASN A 595 -11.85 20.38 -17.32
C ASN A 595 -12.03 20.68 -15.81
N PRO A 596 -11.27 20.02 -14.90
CA PRO A 596 -11.34 20.34 -13.48
C PRO A 596 -10.90 21.78 -13.20
N VAL A 597 -11.62 22.48 -12.33
CA VAL A 597 -11.35 23.86 -11.92
C VAL A 597 -10.76 23.85 -10.51
N SER A 598 -9.69 24.62 -10.27
CA SER A 598 -9.20 24.84 -8.90
C SER A 598 -10.08 25.85 -8.17
N ILE A 599 -10.43 25.55 -6.92
CA ILE A 599 -11.37 26.31 -6.11
C ILE A 599 -10.81 26.59 -4.71
N THR A 600 -11.24 27.70 -4.11
CA THR A 600 -10.90 28.04 -2.73
C THR A 600 -12.17 28.07 -1.90
N ILE A 601 -12.21 27.35 -0.78
CA ILE A 601 -13.37 27.35 0.12
C ILE A 601 -13.33 28.62 1.00
N GLU A 602 -14.36 29.47 0.90
CA GLU A 602 -14.52 30.65 1.75
C GLU A 602 -15.13 30.26 3.10
N LYS A 603 -16.15 29.39 3.07
CA LYS A 603 -16.90 28.98 4.27
C LYS A 603 -17.58 27.63 4.06
N ASN A 604 -17.86 26.90 5.13
CA ASN A 604 -18.60 25.64 5.10
C ASN A 604 -19.82 25.66 6.04
N TYR A 605 -20.79 24.80 5.74
CA TYR A 605 -22.10 24.73 6.37
C TYR A 605 -22.53 23.27 6.53
N PRO A 606 -23.33 22.96 7.56
CA PRO A 606 -23.82 21.59 7.79
C PRO A 606 -24.83 21.14 6.72
N ASP A 607 -25.58 22.07 6.14
CA ASP A 607 -26.51 21.83 5.04
C ASP A 607 -26.74 23.15 4.24
N CYS A 608 -27.59 23.10 3.22
CA CYS A 608 -27.80 24.23 2.31
C CYS A 608 -28.50 25.44 2.97
N LYS A 609 -29.32 25.22 4.00
CA LYS A 609 -30.21 26.26 4.54
C LYS A 609 -29.45 27.37 5.29
N PRO A 610 -28.51 27.07 6.21
CA PRO A 610 -27.66 28.09 6.81
C PRO A 610 -26.80 28.87 5.81
N CYS A 611 -26.51 28.27 4.65
CA CYS A 611 -25.74 28.94 3.61
C CYS A 611 -26.60 29.94 2.83
N GLU A 612 -27.87 29.61 2.54
CA GLU A 612 -28.83 30.54 1.91
C GLU A 612 -29.19 31.74 2.81
N ASP A 613 -29.21 31.52 4.13
CA ASP A 613 -29.50 32.56 5.12
C ASP A 613 -28.30 33.50 5.39
N ASP A 614 -27.10 33.15 4.92
CA ASP A 614 -25.89 33.95 5.10
C ASP A 614 -25.77 35.01 3.99
N PRO A 615 -25.89 36.32 4.30
CA PRO A 615 -25.86 37.37 3.29
C PRO A 615 -24.60 37.29 2.43
N PRO A 616 -24.65 37.67 1.15
CA PRO A 616 -23.47 37.74 0.31
C PRO A 616 -22.45 38.65 1.00
N SER A 617 -21.17 38.23 0.97
CA SER A 617 -20.08 39.01 1.54
C SER A 617 -19.98 40.30 0.73
N ASP A 618 -20.58 41.39 1.23
CA ASP A 618 -20.45 42.71 0.64
C ASP A 618 -18.95 42.99 0.51
N GLY A 619 -18.45 42.93 -0.73
CA GLY A 619 -17.09 43.27 -1.09
C GLY A 619 -16.84 44.74 -0.72
N GLY A 620 -16.44 44.96 0.53
CA GLY A 620 -16.20 46.26 1.09
C GLY A 620 -15.00 46.91 0.41
N THR A 621 -15.28 47.70 -0.63
CA THR A 621 -14.41 48.80 -1.03
C THR A 621 -14.28 49.76 0.15
N SER A 622 -13.03 50.11 0.43
CA SER A 622 -12.59 51.04 1.45
C SER A 622 -13.29 52.40 1.40
N GLY A 623 -13.80 52.81 2.57
CA GLY A 623 -13.68 54.16 3.11
C GLY A 623 -14.32 55.33 2.37
N ASP A 624 -15.55 55.67 2.74
CA ASP A 624 -15.99 57.07 2.82
C ASP A 624 -17.05 57.22 3.94
N CYS A 625 -16.60 57.55 5.15
CA CYS A 625 -17.47 58.02 6.22
C CYS A 625 -17.65 59.54 6.08
N ILE A 626 -18.70 59.95 5.38
CA ILE A 626 -19.32 61.28 5.53
C ILE A 626 -20.41 61.16 6.61
N GLY A 627 -20.31 62.03 7.62
CA GLY A 627 -21.02 61.89 8.89
C GLY A 627 -22.48 62.36 8.95
N CYS A 628 -23.02 62.26 10.17
CA CYS A 628 -24.04 63.09 10.85
C CYS A 628 -24.15 62.46 12.26
N ASP A 629 -23.71 63.07 13.36
CA ASP A 629 -24.29 64.18 14.13
C ASP A 629 -25.76 64.00 14.59
N GLN A 630 -25.97 64.22 15.91
CA GLN A 630 -27.21 64.34 16.72
C GLN A 630 -27.86 63.02 17.17
N VAL A 631 -28.09 62.70 18.46
CA VAL A 631 -28.35 63.46 19.70
C VAL A 631 -27.67 62.80 20.90
#